data_AF-A0A959PPH5-F1
#
_entry.id   AF-A0A959PPH5-F1
#
_cell.length_a   1.000
_cell.length_b   1.000
_cell.length_c   1.000
_cell.angle_alpha   90.00
_cell.angle_beta   90.00
_cell.angle_gamma   90.00
#
_symmetry.space_group_name_H-M   'P 1'
#
loop_
_entity.id
_entity.type
_entity.pdbx_description
1 polymer ?
#
loop_
_entity_poly.entity_id
_entity_poly.type
_entity_poly.pdbx_seq_one_letter_code
_entity_poly.pdbx_strand_id
1 'polypeptide(L)'
;MNLFGSYLKDRRAQLRLPSSKVATKLEIGTSILSKIDIIERMKPKEILLKPVVTFDVRKKKIQIELVQWTILSELGDLEFLTAGLKNVLKKI
;
A
#
# COMPACT_ATOMS: atom_id res chain seq x y z
N MET A 1 3.74 11.58 4.82
CA MET A 1 4.22 10.30 4.23
C MET A 1 3.05 9.52 3.64
N ASN A 2 3.11 9.08 2.38
CA ASN A 2 2.02 8.29 1.75
C ASN A 2 2.12 6.82 2.18
N LEU A 3 1.15 6.36 2.96
CA LEU A 3 1.00 5.00 3.47
C LEU A 3 1.25 3.92 2.41
N PHE A 4 0.71 4.11 1.20
CA PHE A 4 0.85 3.15 0.12
C PHE A 4 2.24 3.17 -0.53
N GLY A 5 2.83 4.37 -0.68
CA GLY A 5 4.19 4.54 -1.18
C GLY A 5 5.22 3.91 -0.24
N SER A 6 5.06 4.12 1.06
CA SER A 6 5.88 3.49 2.11
C SER A 6 5.75 1.97 2.10
N TYR A 7 4.52 1.45 2.05
CA TYR A 7 4.25 0.02 1.93
C TYR A 7 4.93 -0.61 0.69
N LEU A 8 4.80 0.01 -0.48
CA LEU A 8 5.41 -0.48 -1.71
C LEU A 8 6.94 -0.47 -1.64
N LYS A 9 7.52 0.59 -1.08
CA LYS A 9 8.96 0.73 -0.90
C LYS A 9 9.52 -0.34 0.04
N ASP A 10 8.87 -0.57 1.18
CA ASP A 10 9.27 -1.58 2.16
C ASP A 10 9.13 -2.99 1.58
N ARG A 11 8.03 -3.28 0.88
CA ARG A 11 7.83 -4.58 0.25
C ARG A 11 8.85 -4.87 -0.84
N ARG A 12 9.21 -3.85 -1.63
CA ARG A 12 10.27 -3.94 -2.65
C ARG A 12 11.63 -4.20 -2.02
N ALA A 13 11.94 -3.54 -0.89
CA ALA A 13 13.17 -3.75 -0.14
C ALA A 13 13.27 -5.18 0.42
N GLN A 14 12.20 -5.69 1.04
CA GLN A 14 12.14 -7.07 1.56
C GLN A 14 12.37 -8.13 0.47
N LEU A 15 11.84 -7.91 -0.73
CA LEU A 15 11.98 -8.82 -1.85
C LEU A 15 13.24 -8.58 -2.69
N ARG A 16 14.09 -7.60 -2.30
CA ARG A 16 15.29 -7.16 -3.04
C ARG A 16 15.03 -6.88 -4.51
N LEU A 17 13.86 -6.30 -4.81
CA LEU A 17 13.44 -6.04 -6.19
C LEU A 17 13.94 -4.65 -6.66
N PRO A 18 14.56 -4.55 -7.85
CA PRO A 18 14.94 -3.27 -8.41
C PRO A 18 13.70 -2.52 -8.94
N SER A 19 13.71 -1.19 -8.85
CA SER A 19 12.60 -0.33 -9.30
C SER A 19 12.24 -0.53 -10.77
N SER A 20 13.21 -0.87 -11.63
CA SER A 20 12.97 -1.19 -13.04
C SER A 20 12.05 -2.40 -13.23
N LYS A 21 12.31 -3.51 -12.54
CA LYS A 21 11.46 -4.72 -12.61
C LYS A 21 10.05 -4.46 -12.11
N VAL A 22 9.92 -3.66 -11.05
CA VAL A 22 8.61 -3.32 -10.48
C VAL A 22 7.83 -2.40 -11.42
N ALA A 23 8.49 -1.39 -11.98
CA ALA A 23 7.90 -0.47 -12.95
C ALA A 23 7.41 -1.19 -14.22
N THR A 24 8.23 -2.09 -14.79
CA THR A 24 7.85 -2.93 -15.93
C THR A 24 6.65 -3.83 -15.61
N LYS A 25 6.64 -4.45 -14.43
CA LYS A 25 5.56 -5.37 -14.02
C LYS A 25 4.25 -4.65 -13.70
N LEU A 26 4.33 -3.37 -13.37
CA LEU A 26 3.17 -2.49 -13.14
C LEU A 26 2.79 -1.70 -14.40
N GLU A 27 3.50 -1.89 -15.52
CA GLU A 27 3.30 -1.16 -16.78
C GLU A 27 3.33 0.38 -16.60
N ILE A 28 4.18 0.85 -15.68
CA ILE A 28 4.40 2.27 -15.42
C ILE A 28 5.85 2.66 -15.70
N GLY A 29 6.07 3.94 -15.98
CA GLY A 29 7.43 4.49 -16.06
C GLY A 29 8.15 4.42 -14.72
N THR A 30 9.47 4.20 -14.72
CA THR A 30 10.30 4.23 -13.50
C THR A 30 10.21 5.57 -12.77
N SER A 31 10.03 6.67 -13.49
CA SER A 31 9.76 7.99 -12.93
C SER A 31 8.41 8.08 -12.21
N ILE A 32 7.39 7.34 -12.66
CA ILE A 32 6.08 7.22 -12.01
C ILE A 32 6.21 6.38 -10.75
N LEU A 33 6.97 5.28 -10.79
CA LEU A 33 7.22 4.46 -9.60
C LEU A 33 8.01 5.23 -8.54
N SER A 34 9.07 5.96 -8.92
CA SER A 34 9.80 6.83 -8.00
C SER A 34 8.90 7.92 -7.41
N LYS A 35 7.97 8.43 -8.20
CA LYS A 35 6.92 9.34 -7.72
C LYS A 35 5.96 8.64 -6.77
N ILE A 36 5.57 7.38 -6.96
CA ILE A 36 4.74 6.64 -5.99
C ILE A 36 5.50 6.39 -4.69
N ASP A 37 6.79 6.05 -4.77
CA ASP A 37 7.68 5.89 -3.61
C ASP A 37 7.90 7.21 -2.84
N ILE A 38 7.67 8.39 -3.47
CA ILE A 38 7.97 9.74 -2.93
C ILE A 38 6.71 10.61 -2.68
N ILE A 39 5.60 10.47 -3.41
CA ILE A 39 4.52 11.46 -3.48
C ILE A 39 3.46 11.27 -2.38
N GLU A 40 3.28 12.36 -1.62
CA GLU A 40 2.25 12.64 -0.62
C GLU A 40 0.84 12.98 -1.14
N ARG A 41 0.59 13.03 -2.46
CA ARG A 41 -0.61 13.69 -3.05
C ARG A 41 -1.51 12.84 -3.96
N MET A 42 -1.38 11.52 -4.01
CA MET A 42 -2.35 10.68 -4.75
C MET A 42 -3.22 9.88 -3.80
N LYS A 43 -4.55 9.98 -3.97
CA LYS A 43 -5.51 9.21 -3.18
C LYS A 43 -5.26 7.71 -3.40
N PRO A 44 -5.09 6.90 -2.33
CA PRO A 44 -4.83 5.46 -2.44
C PRO A 44 -5.82 4.73 -3.36
N LYS A 45 -7.08 5.20 -3.41
CA LYS A 45 -8.13 4.66 -4.30
C LYS A 45 -7.76 4.75 -5.79
N GLU A 46 -7.15 5.84 -6.24
CA GLU A 46 -6.82 6.04 -7.66
C GLU A 46 -5.60 5.20 -8.09
N ILE A 47 -4.61 5.05 -7.21
CA ILE A 47 -3.47 4.16 -7.46
C ILE A 47 -3.87 2.69 -7.35
N LEU A 48 -4.77 2.31 -6.42
CA LEU A 48 -5.28 0.93 -6.31
C LEU A 48 -6.21 0.53 -7.48
N LEU A 49 -6.57 1.46 -8.36
CA LEU A 49 -7.44 1.20 -9.51
C LEU A 49 -6.68 1.00 -10.83
N LYS A 50 -5.43 1.48 -10.98
CA LYS A 50 -4.70 1.42 -12.28
C LYS A 50 -3.78 0.21 -12.48
N PRO A 51 -2.90 -0.20 -11.54
CA PRO A 51 -2.03 -1.38 -11.70
C PRO A 51 -2.72 -2.70 -11.29
N VAL A 52 -3.94 -2.61 -10.79
CA VAL A 52 -4.66 -3.74 -10.16
C VAL A 52 -5.59 -4.45 -11.15
N VAL A 53 -5.86 -3.84 -12.30
CA VAL A 53 -6.75 -4.38 -13.34
C VAL A 53 -6.25 -5.70 -13.93
N THR A 54 -4.97 -6.03 -13.77
CA THR A 54 -4.40 -7.29 -14.30
C THR A 54 -4.50 -8.49 -13.35
N PHE A 55 -4.87 -8.31 -12.08
CA PHE A 55 -4.89 -9.42 -11.11
C PHE A 55 -5.92 -9.25 -9.99
N ASP A 56 -7.15 -9.70 -10.22
CA ASP A 56 -8.26 -9.61 -9.26
C ASP A 56 -7.94 -10.33 -7.92
N VAL A 57 -7.26 -11.47 -7.98
CA VAL A 57 -6.79 -12.20 -6.78
C VAL A 57 -5.69 -11.45 -6.01
N ARG A 58 -4.89 -10.61 -6.67
CA ARG A 58 -3.83 -9.82 -6.02
C ARG A 58 -4.37 -8.54 -5.39
N LYS A 59 -5.48 -7.99 -5.89
CA LYS A 59 -6.13 -6.80 -5.32
C LYS A 59 -6.48 -6.98 -3.85
N LYS A 60 -7.24 -8.04 -3.55
CA LYS A 60 -7.69 -8.35 -2.18
C LYS A 60 -6.50 -8.56 -1.26
N LYS A 61 -5.49 -9.30 -1.71
CA LYS A 61 -4.27 -9.55 -0.95
C LYS A 61 -3.51 -8.27 -0.63
N ILE A 62 -3.31 -7.39 -1.62
CA ILE A 62 -2.62 -6.11 -1.44
C ILE A 62 -3.40 -5.20 -0.47
N GLN A 63 -4.73 -5.15 -0.57
CA GLN A 63 -5.55 -4.36 0.34
C GLN A 63 -5.44 -4.87 1.78
N ILE A 64 -5.48 -6.19 1.98
CA ILE A 64 -5.30 -6.81 3.30
C ILE A 64 -3.88 -6.51 3.84
N GLU A 65 -2.85 -6.72 3.03
CA GLU A 65 -1.46 -6.46 3.42
C GLU A 65 -1.22 -4.98 3.76
N LEU A 66 -1.82 -4.05 3.02
CA LEU A 66 -1.73 -2.61 3.29
C LEU A 66 -2.40 -2.25 4.62
N VAL A 67 -3.60 -2.78 4.88
CA VAL A 67 -4.31 -2.53 6.15
C VAL A 67 -3.50 -3.08 7.33
N GLN A 68 -2.97 -4.31 7.20
CA GLN A 68 -2.12 -4.91 8.24
C GLN A 68 -0.85 -4.10 8.48
N TRP A 69 -0.14 -3.72 7.41
CA TRP A 69 1.08 -2.90 7.51
C TRP A 69 0.77 -1.59 8.22
N THR A 70 -0.28 -0.88 7.82
CA THR A 70 -0.71 0.39 8.44
C THR A 70 -0.98 0.25 9.93
N ILE A 71 -1.74 -0.78 10.31
CA ILE A 71 -2.06 -1.01 11.72
C ILE A 71 -0.79 -1.30 12.50
N LEU A 72 0.11 -2.12 11.97
CA LEU A 72 1.35 -2.49 12.66
C LEU A 72 2.38 -1.37 12.71
N SER A 73 2.50 -0.55 11.66
CA SER A 73 3.53 0.48 11.54
C SER A 73 3.12 1.82 12.17
N GLU A 74 1.84 2.17 12.17
CA GLU A 74 1.37 3.48 12.65
C GLU A 74 0.51 3.41 13.91
N LEU A 75 -0.14 2.27 14.19
CA LEU A 75 -1.17 2.17 15.24
C LEU A 75 -0.89 1.08 16.29
N GLY A 76 0.15 0.26 16.10
CA GLY A 76 0.37 -1.00 16.83
C GLY A 76 0.55 -0.83 18.34
N ASP A 77 1.06 0.33 18.77
CA ASP A 77 1.40 0.61 20.16
C ASP A 77 0.24 1.24 20.96
N LEU A 78 -0.95 1.40 20.35
CA LEU A 78 -2.10 2.01 21.02
C LEU A 78 -2.82 1.00 21.94
N GLU A 79 -2.90 1.32 23.23
CA GLU A 79 -3.51 0.48 24.28
C GLU A 79 -4.96 0.04 23.97
N PHE A 80 -5.74 0.89 23.30
CA PHE A 80 -7.13 0.63 22.95
C PHE A 80 -7.36 0.36 21.46
N LEU A 81 -6.32 -0.03 20.71
CA LEU A 81 -6.38 -0.27 19.25
C LEU A 81 -7.54 -1.19 18.87
N THR A 82 -7.68 -2.33 19.55
CA THR A 82 -8.72 -3.31 19.24
C THR A 82 -10.13 -2.75 19.43
N ALA A 83 -10.36 -1.94 20.47
CA ALA A 83 -11.64 -1.29 20.71
C ALA A 83 -11.94 -0.23 19.64
N GLY A 84 -10.94 0.56 19.26
CA GLY A 84 -11.03 1.53 18.17
C GLY A 84 -11.39 0.88 16.83
N LEU A 85 -10.69 -0.18 16.44
CA LEU A 85 -10.96 -0.92 15.19
C LEU A 85 -12.36 -1.54 15.18
N LYS A 86 -12.81 -2.15 16.28
CA LYS A 86 -14.18 -2.67 16.41
C LYS A 86 -15.24 -1.59 16.23
N ASN A 87 -15.01 -0.40 16.77
CA ASN A 87 -15.95 0.72 16.64
C ASN A 87 -16.01 1.25 15.20
N VAL A 88 -14.89 1.26 14.47
CA VAL A 88 -14.87 1.61 13.04
C VAL A 88 -15.63 0.60 12.21
N LEU A 89 -15.43 -0.70 12.45
CA LEU A 89 -16.14 -1.77 11.73
C LEU A 89 -17.67 -1.74 11.91
N LYS A 90 -18.17 -1.14 12.98
CA LYS A 90 -19.62 -0.94 13.18
C LYS A 90 -20.20 0.23 12.38
N LYS A 91 -19.34 1.11 11.85
CA LYS A 91 -19.72 2.36 11.16
C LYS A 91 -19.62 2.29 9.64
N ILE A 92 -19.05 1.21 9.11
CA ILE A 92 -18.86 0.96 7.67
C ILE A 92 -19.76 -0.21 7.29
#